data_AF-X0U291-F1
#
_entry.id   AF-X0U291-F1
#
_cell.length_a   1.000
_cell.length_b   1.000
_cell.length_c   1.000
_cell.angle_alpha   90.00
_cell.angle_beta   90.00
_cell.angle_gamma   90.00
#
_symmetry.space_group_name_H-M   'P 1'
#
loop_
_entity.id
_entity.type
_entity.pdbx_description
1 polymer ?
#
loop_
_entity_poly.entity_id
_entity_poly.type
_entity_poly.pdbx_seq_one_letter_code
_entity_poly.pdbx_strand_id
1 'polypeptide(L)'
;MTSPEDNNTTSTSLDSVKQFLSRHRWPLIVALATLAIRACYLYELSLQFGFTVPMVDEKWHWEWANNILNNSFWGEGAYFRAPLYPYLLAFLAWITGGSIFFSKLLQSMLASGTAIFVYLMANRLFNRTT
;
A
#
# COMPACT_ATOMS: atom_id res chain seq x y z
N MET A 1 3.04 -27.14 -30.37
CA MET A 1 4.48 -26.82 -30.46
C MET A 1 4.74 -25.58 -29.61
N THR A 2 5.04 -25.78 -28.33
CA THR A 2 5.40 -24.70 -27.38
C THR A 2 6.91 -24.47 -27.50
N SER A 3 7.31 -23.23 -27.77
CA SER A 3 8.69 -22.84 -28.08
C SER A 3 9.60 -22.96 -26.84
N PRO A 4 10.82 -23.52 -26.97
CA PRO A 4 11.75 -23.75 -25.85
C PRO A 4 12.45 -22.49 -25.28
N GLU A 5 12.11 -21.29 -25.74
CA GLU A 5 12.71 -20.03 -25.26
C GLU A 5 12.04 -19.47 -23.99
N ASP A 6 10.77 -19.80 -23.72
CA ASP A 6 10.02 -19.26 -22.57
C ASP A 6 10.49 -19.86 -21.22
N ASN A 7 11.10 -21.04 -21.25
CA ASN A 7 11.50 -21.81 -20.07
C ASN A 7 12.75 -21.24 -19.39
N ASN A 8 13.69 -20.68 -20.17
CA ASN A 8 14.98 -20.19 -19.67
C ASN A 8 14.90 -18.78 -19.06
N THR A 9 13.97 -17.95 -19.52
CA THR A 9 13.70 -16.61 -18.95
C THR A 9 12.88 -16.71 -17.66
N THR A 10 11.96 -17.66 -17.59
CA THR A 10 11.14 -17.90 -16.40
C THR A 10 11.99 -18.46 -15.25
N SER A 11 12.94 -19.36 -15.51
CA SER A 11 13.83 -19.91 -14.48
C SER A 11 14.77 -18.85 -13.88
N THR A 12 15.40 -18.02 -14.72
CA THR A 12 16.29 -16.93 -14.26
C THR A 12 15.56 -15.88 -13.41
N SER A 13 14.30 -15.57 -13.74
CA SER A 13 13.49 -14.62 -12.95
C SER A 13 13.14 -15.17 -11.56
N LEU A 14 12.72 -16.45 -11.48
CA LEU A 14 12.37 -17.10 -10.22
C LEU A 14 13.59 -17.28 -9.29
N ASP A 15 14.76 -17.57 -9.87
CA ASP A 15 16.01 -17.69 -9.12
C ASP A 15 16.47 -16.35 -8.55
N SER A 16 16.34 -15.27 -9.32
CA SER A 16 16.64 -13.91 -8.88
C SER A 16 15.76 -13.48 -7.71
N VAL A 17 14.46 -13.79 -7.77
CA VAL A 17 13.52 -13.51 -6.67
C VAL A 17 13.87 -14.34 -5.43
N LYS A 18 14.16 -15.63 -5.58
CA LYS A 18 14.59 -16.48 -4.46
C LYS A 18 15.87 -15.97 -3.80
N GLN A 19 16.85 -15.52 -4.58
CA GLN A 19 18.10 -14.99 -4.07
C GLN A 19 17.90 -13.67 -3.33
N PHE A 20 17.01 -12.81 -3.84
CA PHE A 20 16.63 -11.58 -3.15
C PHE A 20 15.90 -11.86 -1.82
N LEU A 21 14.93 -12.78 -1.83
CA LEU A 21 14.17 -13.19 -0.66
C LEU A 21 15.08 -13.79 0.42
N SER A 22 16.04 -14.63 0.03
CA SER A 22 16.97 -15.28 0.98
C SER A 22 17.98 -14.31 1.59
N ARG A 23 18.38 -13.26 0.87
CA ARG A 23 19.26 -12.20 1.38
C ARG A 23 18.55 -11.25 2.34
N HIS A 24 17.25 -11.02 2.13
CA HIS A 24 16.46 -10.02 2.87
C HIS A 24 15.39 -10.65 3.77
N ARG A 25 15.63 -11.86 4.29
CA ARG A 25 14.63 -12.60 5.09
C ARG A 25 14.15 -11.83 6.31
N TRP A 26 15.06 -11.19 7.04
CA TRP A 26 14.72 -10.42 8.24
C TRP A 26 13.80 -9.22 7.98
N PRO A 27 14.11 -8.29 7.07
CA PRO A 27 13.20 -7.19 6.77
C PRO A 27 11.87 -7.67 6.17
N LEU A 28 11.86 -8.78 5.42
CA LEU A 28 10.63 -9.40 4.96
C LEU A 28 9.77 -9.96 6.09
N ILE A 29 10.38 -10.62 7.09
CA ILE A 29 9.68 -11.08 8.29
C ILE A 29 9.08 -9.89 9.04
N VAL A 30 9.83 -8.80 9.21
CA VAL A 30 9.34 -7.58 9.87
C VAL A 30 8.18 -6.97 9.08
N ALA A 31 8.30 -6.86 7.75
CA ALA A 31 7.24 -6.34 6.90
C ALA A 31 5.97 -7.22 6.96
N LEU A 32 6.14 -8.55 6.95
CA LEU A 32 5.04 -9.50 7.07
C LEU A 32 4.38 -9.43 8.46
N ALA A 33 5.15 -9.33 9.54
CA ALA A 33 4.62 -9.16 10.88
C ALA A 33 3.85 -7.83 11.00
N THR A 34 4.41 -6.75 10.45
CA THR A 34 3.79 -5.42 10.38
C THR A 34 2.45 -5.45 9.64
N LEU A 35 2.38 -6.21 8.54
CA LEU A 35 1.17 -6.43 7.76
C LEU A 35 0.16 -7.29 8.52
N ALA A 36 0.60 -8.38 9.16
CA ALA A 36 -0.27 -9.29 9.91
C ALA A 36 -0.95 -8.58 11.10
N ILE A 37 -0.20 -7.77 11.85
CA ILE A 37 -0.74 -6.96 12.95
C ILE A 37 -1.81 -6.00 12.41
N ARG A 38 -1.52 -5.30 11.31
CA ARG A 38 -2.48 -4.36 10.69
C ARG A 38 -3.71 -5.05 10.13
N ALA A 39 -3.54 -6.22 9.51
CA ALA A 39 -4.65 -7.00 8.98
C ALA A 39 -5.55 -7.52 10.11
N CYS A 40 -4.97 -8.01 11.20
CA CYS A 40 -5.71 -8.42 12.40
C CYS A 40 -6.51 -7.26 12.98
N TYR A 41 -5.86 -6.10 13.17
CA TYR A 41 -6.52 -4.90 13.66
C TYR A 41 -7.64 -4.42 12.73
N LEU A 42 -7.40 -4.43 11.41
CA LEU A 42 -8.41 -4.04 10.42
C LEU A 42 -9.61 -4.99 10.43
N TYR A 43 -9.36 -6.29 10.61
CA TYR A 43 -10.40 -7.29 10.75
C TYR A 43 -11.22 -7.06 12.02
N GLU A 44 -10.58 -6.85 13.16
CA GLU A 44 -11.27 -6.53 14.42
C GLU A 44 -12.11 -5.26 14.29
N LEU A 45 -11.56 -4.22 13.66
CA LEU A 45 -12.27 -2.97 13.42
C LEU A 45 -13.46 -3.19 12.48
N SER A 46 -13.34 -4.07 11.48
CA SER A 46 -14.43 -4.38 10.54
C SER A 46 -15.66 -5.01 11.19
N LEU A 47 -15.51 -5.59 12.39
CA LEU A 47 -16.61 -6.16 13.17
C LEU A 47 -17.38 -5.10 13.97
N GLN A 48 -16.84 -3.88 14.10
CA GLN A 48 -17.49 -2.80 14.86
C GLN A 48 -18.53 -2.06 14.03
N PHE A 49 -19.66 -1.74 14.67
CA PHE A 49 -20.69 -0.87 14.10
C PHE A 49 -20.12 0.55 13.89
N GLY A 50 -19.93 0.94 12.63
CA GLY A 50 -19.38 2.25 12.26
C GLY A 50 -18.06 2.21 11.49
N PHE A 51 -17.46 1.03 11.28
CA PHE A 51 -16.21 0.90 10.52
C PHE A 51 -16.27 1.46 9.09
N THR A 52 -17.42 1.28 8.44
CA THR A 52 -17.69 1.77 7.08
C THR A 52 -18.12 3.24 7.05
N VAL A 53 -18.27 3.88 8.21
CA VAL A 53 -18.69 5.28 8.30
C VAL A 53 -17.46 6.12 8.65
N PRO A 54 -16.87 6.84 7.68
CA PRO A 54 -15.70 7.64 7.95
C PRO A 54 -16.08 8.79 8.91
N MET A 55 -15.28 8.99 9.96
CA MET A 55 -15.53 9.99 11.00
C MET A 55 -14.59 11.18 10.89
N VAL A 56 -15.14 12.38 11.13
CA VAL A 56 -14.43 13.67 11.23
C VAL A 56 -13.40 13.86 10.10
N ASP A 57 -12.11 13.66 10.37
CA ASP A 57 -11.04 13.86 9.39
C ASP A 57 -11.11 12.84 8.23
N GLU A 58 -11.46 11.58 8.52
CA GLU A 58 -11.60 10.55 7.48
C GLU A 58 -12.72 10.91 6.51
N LYS A 59 -13.82 11.47 7.03
CA LYS A 59 -14.97 11.89 6.22
C LYS A 59 -14.57 12.95 5.21
N TRP A 60 -13.87 13.98 5.65
CA TRP A 60 -13.40 15.06 4.78
C TRP A 60 -12.49 14.55 3.65
N HIS A 61 -11.56 13.65 3.98
CA HIS A 61 -10.67 13.07 2.97
C HIS A 61 -11.42 12.17 1.99
N TRP A 62 -12.37 11.36 2.48
CA TRP A 62 -13.19 10.49 1.65
C TRP A 62 -14.12 11.26 0.70
N GLU A 63 -14.78 12.31 1.20
CA GLU A 63 -15.61 13.19 0.38
C GLU A 63 -14.80 13.91 -0.69
N TRP A 64 -13.61 14.41 -0.34
CA TRP A 64 -12.73 15.02 -1.33
C TRP A 64 -12.25 14.01 -2.38
N ALA A 65 -11.86 12.80 -1.97
CA ALA A 65 -11.51 11.73 -2.90
C ALA A 65 -12.66 11.41 -3.87
N ASN A 66 -13.90 11.31 -3.37
CA ASN A 66 -15.08 11.11 -4.21
C ASN A 66 -15.36 12.29 -5.13
N ASN A 67 -15.12 13.53 -4.70
CA ASN A 67 -15.26 14.71 -5.56
C ASN A 67 -14.22 14.72 -6.69
N ILE A 68 -13.00 14.26 -6.44
CA ILE A 68 -11.96 14.11 -7.48
C ILE A 68 -12.39 13.08 -8.53
N LEU A 69 -13.04 11.99 -8.11
CA LEU A 69 -13.48 10.93 -9.02
C LEU A 69 -14.72 11.31 -9.84
N ASN A 70 -15.66 12.06 -9.26
CA ASN A 70 -16.98 12.29 -9.87
C ASN A 70 -17.16 13.68 -10.51
N ASN A 71 -16.46 14.71 -10.02
CA ASN A 71 -16.75 16.11 -10.40
C ASN A 71 -15.56 16.75 -11.14
N SER A 72 -14.46 16.99 -10.44
CA SER A 72 -13.31 17.72 -10.98
C SER A 72 -12.01 17.20 -10.43
N PHE A 73 -11.06 16.91 -11.32
CA PHE A 73 -9.73 16.46 -10.93
C PHE A 73 -9.04 17.46 -10.01
N TRP A 74 -9.28 18.76 -10.15
CA TRP A 74 -8.67 19.81 -9.31
C TRP A 74 -9.43 20.08 -8.01
N GLY A 75 -10.60 19.46 -7.84
CA GLY A 75 -11.55 19.76 -6.78
C GLY A 75 -12.24 21.11 -6.96
N GLU A 76 -13.37 21.29 -6.30
CA GLU A 76 -14.12 22.55 -6.29
C GLU A 76 -13.97 23.19 -4.91
N GLY A 77 -12.94 24.04 -4.74
CA GLY A 77 -12.77 24.84 -3.53
C GLY A 77 -11.32 25.20 -3.17
N ALA A 78 -11.18 26.17 -2.25
CA ALA A 78 -9.90 26.47 -1.60
C ALA A 78 -9.71 25.50 -0.42
N TYR A 79 -9.04 24.38 -0.68
CA TYR A 79 -8.82 23.38 0.35
C TYR A 79 -7.73 23.83 1.34
N PHE A 80 -8.01 23.69 2.63
CA PHE A 80 -7.12 24.08 3.73
C PHE A 80 -5.93 23.11 3.95
N ARG A 81 -5.87 21.99 3.21
CA ARG A 81 -4.91 20.89 3.42
C ARG A 81 -4.20 20.50 2.13
N ALA A 82 -3.01 19.89 2.26
CA ALA A 82 -2.23 19.42 1.13
C ALA A 82 -3.01 18.36 0.32
N PRO A 83 -3.04 18.47 -1.02
CA PRO A 83 -3.94 17.68 -1.85
C PRO A 83 -3.44 16.25 -2.14
N LEU A 84 -2.17 15.95 -1.83
CA LEU A 84 -1.54 14.67 -2.18
C LEU A 84 -2.30 13.45 -1.62
N TYR A 85 -2.73 13.54 -0.35
CA TYR A 85 -3.43 12.43 0.30
C TYR A 85 -4.82 12.16 -0.30
N PRO A 86 -5.70 13.16 -0.53
CA PRO A 86 -6.94 12.99 -1.28
C PRO A 86 -6.75 12.38 -2.68
N TYR A 87 -5.72 12.75 -3.44
CA TYR A 87 -5.44 12.14 -4.75
C TYR A 87 -5.05 10.67 -4.64
N LEU A 88 -4.19 10.33 -3.67
CA LEU A 88 -3.85 8.94 -3.38
C LEU A 88 -5.10 8.15 -2.98
N LEU A 89 -5.95 8.74 -2.13
CA LEU A 89 -7.18 8.11 -1.67
C LEU A 89 -8.20 7.94 -2.81
N ALA A 90 -8.31 8.91 -3.72
CA ALA A 90 -9.13 8.81 -4.93
C ALA A 90 -8.66 7.66 -5.82
N PHE A 91 -7.34 7.51 -6.01
CA PHE A 91 -6.77 6.39 -6.75
C PHE A 91 -7.06 5.04 -6.10
N LEU A 92 -6.91 4.94 -4.77
CA LEU A 92 -7.25 3.72 -4.02
C LEU A 92 -8.75 3.42 -4.09
N ALA A 93 -9.60 4.44 -3.93
CA ALA A 93 -11.05 4.30 -4.05
C ALA A 93 -11.46 3.87 -5.46
N TRP A 94 -10.80 4.38 -6.51
CA TRP A 94 -11.03 3.97 -7.89
C TRP A 94 -10.68 2.48 -8.13
N ILE A 95 -9.52 2.02 -7.64
CA ILE A 95 -9.12 0.60 -7.74
C ILE A 95 -10.10 -0.31 -6.98
N THR A 96 -10.57 0.15 -5.82
CA THR A 96 -11.38 -0.65 -4.90
C THR A 96 -12.88 -0.54 -5.14
N GLY A 97 -13.31 0.23 -6.16
CA GLY A 97 -14.71 0.46 -6.46
C GLY A 97 -15.46 1.24 -5.36
N GLY A 98 -14.76 2.11 -4.62
CA GLY A 98 -15.35 2.91 -3.53
C GLY A 98 -15.55 2.15 -2.22
N SER A 99 -14.98 0.95 -2.08
CA SER A 99 -15.03 0.22 -0.82
C SER A 99 -14.00 0.76 0.18
N ILE A 100 -14.50 1.30 1.29
CA ILE A 100 -13.68 1.81 2.40
C ILE A 100 -12.82 0.70 2.99
N PHE A 101 -13.35 -0.52 3.13
CA PHE A 101 -12.60 -1.66 3.65
C PHE A 101 -11.37 -1.96 2.78
N PHE A 102 -11.57 -2.12 1.48
CA PHE A 102 -10.48 -2.44 0.56
C PHE A 102 -9.49 -1.27 0.42
N SER A 103 -9.97 -0.02 0.51
CA SER A 103 -9.10 1.16 0.54
C SER A 103 -8.18 1.15 1.76
N LYS A 104 -8.70 0.86 2.96
CA LYS A 104 -7.89 0.72 4.19
C LYS A 104 -6.94 -0.48 4.12
N LEU A 105 -7.34 -1.58 3.48
CA LEU A 105 -6.50 -2.74 3.27
C LEU A 105 -5.30 -2.42 2.38
N LEU A 106 -5.53 -1.80 1.21
CA LEU A 106 -4.45 -1.37 0.32
C LEU A 106 -3.52 -0.35 0.98
N GLN A 107 -4.08 0.61 1.73
CA GLN A 107 -3.28 1.55 2.50
C GLN A 107 -2.40 0.84 3.55
N SER A 108 -2.91 -0.22 4.19
CA SER A 108 -2.13 -1.03 5.14
C SER A 108 -1.00 -1.81 4.47
N MET A 109 -1.22 -2.29 3.24
CA MET A 109 -0.17 -2.94 2.43
C MET A 109 0.94 -1.94 2.06
N LEU A 110 0.57 -0.76 1.56
CA LEU A 110 1.52 0.32 1.25
C LEU A 110 2.32 0.74 2.49
N ALA A 111 1.64 0.89 3.63
CA ALA A 111 2.28 1.23 4.89
C ALA A 111 3.28 0.15 5.34
N SER A 112 2.97 -1.12 5.15
CA SER A 112 3.88 -2.23 5.50
C SER A 112 5.12 -2.26 4.60
N GLY A 113 4.98 -1.85 3.33
CA GLY A 113 6.10 -1.66 2.41
C GLY A 113 7.13 -0.62 2.88
N THR A 114 6.71 0.35 3.70
CA THR A 114 7.64 1.37 4.25
C THR A 114 8.73 0.75 5.13
N ALA A 115 8.46 -0.36 5.82
CA ALA A 115 9.46 -1.08 6.61
C ALA A 115 10.62 -1.59 5.72
N ILE A 116 10.31 -2.06 4.51
CA ILE A 116 11.32 -2.49 3.54
C ILE A 116 12.12 -1.28 3.04
N PHE A 117 11.46 -0.16 2.73
CA PHE A 117 12.15 1.05 2.30
C PHE A 117 13.10 1.60 3.37
N VAL A 118 12.67 1.60 4.63
CA VAL A 118 13.53 2.01 5.77
C VAL A 118 14.75 1.08 5.87
N TYR A 119 14.56 -0.24 5.76
CA TYR A 119 15.68 -1.17 5.73
C TYR A 119 16.63 -0.92 4.55
N LEU A 120 16.11 -0.73 3.34
CA LEU A 120 16.94 -0.46 2.15
C LEU A 120 17.70 0.85 2.29
N MET A 121 17.08 1.88 2.87
CA MET A 121 17.70 3.16 3.15
C MET A 121 18.83 3.01 4.17
N ALA A 122 18.56 2.32 5.29
CA ALA A 122 19.54 2.06 6.33
C ALA A 122 20.72 1.23 5.79
N ASN A 123 20.44 0.20 4.99
CA ASN A 123 21.46 -0.60 4.33
C ASN A 123 22.31 0.25 3.38
N ARG A 124 21.71 1.17 2.60
CA ARG A 124 22.47 2.04 1.70
C ARG A 124 23.33 3.08 2.43
N LEU A 125 22.85 3.60 3.56
CA LEU A 125 23.54 4.65 4.33
C LEU A 125 24.61 4.10 5.28
N PHE A 126 24.32 2.98 5.96
CA PHE A 126 25.14 2.46 7.04
C PHE A 126 25.91 1.18 6.69
N ASN A 127 25.59 0.47 5.61
CA ASN A 127 26.35 -0.71 5.18
C ASN A 127 27.61 -0.34 4.38
N ARG A 128 28.23 0.80 4.69
CA ARG A 128 29.60 1.11 4.26
C ARG A 128 30.54 0.54 5.31
N THR A 129 30.97 -0.70 5.09
CA THR A 129 32.12 -1.27 5.78
C THR A 129 33.31 -0.34 5.54
N THR A 130 33.77 0.32 6.61
CA THR A 130 35.13 0.87 6.65
C THR A 130 36.08 -0.25 7.02
#